data_AF-A0AAE3J225-F1
#
_entry.id   AF-A0AAE3J225-F1
#
_cell.length_a   1.000
_cell.length_b   1.000
_cell.length_c   1.000
_cell.angle_alpha   90.00
_cell.angle_beta   90.00
_cell.angle_gamma   90.00
#
_symmetry.space_group_name_H-M   'P 1'
#
loop_
_entity.id
_entity.type
_entity.pdbx_description
1 polymer ?
#
loop_
_entity_poly.entity_id
_entity_poly.type
_entity_poly.pdbx_seq_one_letter_code
_entity_poly.pdbx_strand_id
1 'polypeptide(L)'
;MHIVKTLISITFLASLPVSALAWDHEMERGVDLYKAGDSDVGVSLVCDPNSVYGTTVSAVMVAFGADPDISAVTTFRFPDLIRIDAAMIHGRISKAENQDGVWEPLLAGLRAHSAVEISLNGEMRTVALGDPLPFTCL
;
A
#
# COMPACT_ATOMS: atom_id res chain seq x y z
N MET A 1 48.83 -47.93 8.67
CA MET A 1 48.13 -47.34 7.51
C MET A 1 46.88 -46.64 8.05
N HIS A 2 46.95 -45.33 8.28
CA HIS A 2 45.81 -44.59 8.85
C HIS A 2 44.94 -44.01 7.73
N ILE A 3 43.65 -44.24 7.91
CA ILE A 3 42.51 -43.91 7.07
C ILE A 3 42.37 -42.38 6.95
N VAL A 4 42.28 -41.85 5.73
CA VAL A 4 41.81 -40.47 5.49
C VAL A 4 40.45 -40.57 4.81
N LYS A 5 39.39 -40.41 5.60
CA LYS A 5 38.01 -40.37 5.13
C LYS A 5 37.65 -38.89 4.91
N THR A 6 37.75 -38.43 3.68
CA THR A 6 37.48 -37.05 3.29
C THR A 6 35.97 -36.77 3.40
N LEU A 7 35.57 -36.01 4.42
CA LEU A 7 34.20 -35.50 4.58
C LEU A 7 34.04 -34.24 3.70
N ILE A 8 33.22 -34.34 2.66
CA ILE A 8 32.78 -33.20 1.85
C ILE A 8 31.59 -32.58 2.57
N SER A 9 31.81 -31.46 3.26
CA SER A 9 30.74 -30.63 3.83
C SER A 9 30.07 -29.84 2.72
N ILE A 10 28.81 -30.17 2.43
CA ILE A 10 27.95 -29.44 1.50
C ILE A 10 27.19 -28.39 2.32
N THR A 11 27.67 -27.15 2.33
CA THR A 11 26.96 -26.02 2.93
C THR A 11 25.79 -25.63 2.04
N PHE A 12 24.57 -26.03 2.42
CA PHE A 12 23.33 -25.57 1.83
C PHE A 12 23.07 -24.14 2.33
N LEU A 13 23.36 -23.11 1.51
CA LEU A 13 22.86 -21.76 1.78
C LEU A 13 21.34 -21.77 1.57
N ALA A 14 20.59 -21.94 2.66
CA ALA A 14 19.16 -21.70 2.66
C ALA A 14 18.94 -20.18 2.57
N SER A 15 18.52 -19.69 1.39
CA SER A 15 17.99 -18.34 1.25
C SER A 15 16.65 -18.27 1.99
N LEU A 16 16.65 -17.69 3.19
CA LEU A 16 15.41 -17.34 3.86
C LEU A 16 14.65 -16.33 2.98
N PRO A 17 13.33 -16.49 2.77
CA PRO A 17 12.55 -15.45 2.12
C PRO A 17 12.61 -14.21 3.01
N VAL A 18 13.29 -13.17 2.53
CA VAL A 18 13.21 -11.84 3.14
C VAL A 18 11.85 -11.28 2.72
N SER A 19 10.89 -11.28 3.65
CA SER A 19 9.66 -10.50 3.51
C SER A 19 10.04 -9.04 3.31
N ALA A 20 9.81 -8.52 2.11
CA ALA A 20 9.97 -7.10 1.83
C ALA A 20 8.68 -6.41 2.31
N LEU A 21 8.64 -6.03 3.59
CA LEU A 21 7.61 -5.12 4.09
C LEU A 21 7.86 -3.75 3.44
N ALA A 22 6.98 -3.34 2.54
CA ALA A 22 7.02 -2.00 1.95
C ALA A 22 6.08 -1.01 2.66
N TRP A 23 5.20 -1.52 3.54
CA TRP A 23 4.35 -0.68 4.38
C TRP A 23 5.07 -0.31 5.67
N ASP A 24 5.25 0.98 5.90
CA ASP A 24 5.50 1.54 7.22
C ASP A 24 4.16 1.72 7.96
N HIS A 25 4.12 1.34 9.24
CA HIS A 25 2.94 1.50 10.10
C HIS A 25 3.28 2.30 11.35
N GLU A 26 2.51 3.36 11.59
CA GLU A 26 2.68 4.27 12.72
C GLU A 26 1.31 4.55 13.36
N MET A 27 1.28 4.71 14.69
CA MET A 27 0.09 5.17 15.42
C MET A 27 0.28 6.63 15.79
N GLU A 28 -0.56 7.51 15.25
CA GLU A 28 -0.51 8.94 15.55
C GLU A 28 -1.79 9.40 16.20
N ARG A 29 -1.71 9.82 17.47
CA ARG A 29 -2.84 10.44 18.19
C ARG A 29 -4.16 9.64 18.08
N GLY A 30 -4.08 8.30 18.07
CA GLY A 30 -5.22 7.41 18.00
C GLY A 30 -5.68 7.00 16.59
N VAL A 31 -4.98 7.41 15.54
CA VAL A 31 -5.18 6.92 14.16
C VAL A 31 -4.01 6.05 13.71
N ASP A 32 -4.32 4.99 12.97
CA ASP A 32 -3.32 4.17 12.29
C ASP A 32 -2.94 4.83 10.96
N LEU A 33 -1.64 5.00 10.72
CA LEU A 33 -1.07 5.49 9.48
C LEU A 33 -0.28 4.36 8.82
N TYR A 34 -0.66 3.99 7.60
CA TYR A 34 0.07 3.05 6.76
C TYR A 34 0.63 3.78 5.56
N LYS A 35 1.92 3.62 5.25
CA LYS A 35 2.57 4.32 4.12
C LYS A 35 3.36 3.32 3.28
N ALA A 36 3.22 3.37 1.97
CA ALA A 36 4.03 2.60 1.03
C ALA A 36 4.46 3.49 -0.14
N GLY A 37 5.67 3.27 -0.66
CA GLY A 37 6.31 4.13 -1.65
C GLY A 37 7.21 5.19 -1.02
N ASP A 38 7.45 6.27 -1.75
CA ASP A 38 8.30 7.38 -1.33
C ASP A 38 7.57 8.74 -1.45
N SER A 39 8.31 9.84 -1.33
CA SER A 39 7.77 11.19 -1.41
C SER A 39 7.35 11.64 -2.83
N ASP A 40 7.85 10.98 -3.88
CA ASP A 40 7.49 11.27 -5.28
C ASP A 40 6.27 10.45 -5.70
N VAL A 41 6.23 9.17 -5.33
CA VAL A 41 5.08 8.31 -5.57
C VAL A 41 4.81 7.38 -4.39
N GLY A 42 3.59 7.46 -3.85
CA GLY A 42 3.23 6.64 -2.70
C GLY A 42 1.74 6.62 -2.41
N VAL A 43 1.35 5.63 -1.62
CA VAL A 43 0.01 5.49 -1.07
C VAL A 43 0.11 5.56 0.45
N SER A 44 -0.70 6.40 1.06
CA SER A 44 -0.87 6.40 2.51
C SER A 44 -2.31 6.10 2.86
N LEU A 45 -2.54 5.26 3.86
CA LEU A 45 -3.85 5.06 4.46
C LEU A 45 -3.85 5.71 5.83
N VAL A 46 -4.80 6.61 6.04
CA VAL A 46 -5.14 7.12 7.36
C VAL A 46 -6.37 6.34 7.81
N CYS A 47 -6.27 5.58 8.91
CA CYS A 47 -7.34 4.74 9.41
C CYS A 47 -7.69 5.20 10.84
N ASP A 48 -8.93 5.68 11.04
CA ASP A 48 -9.43 6.13 12.35
C ASP A 48 -10.52 5.17 12.84
N PRO A 49 -10.15 3.98 13.35
CA PRO A 49 -11.12 2.96 13.75
C PRO A 49 -12.00 3.39 14.93
N ASN A 50 -11.56 4.38 15.72
CA ASN A 50 -12.24 4.84 16.93
C ASN A 50 -12.94 6.19 16.75
N SER A 51 -12.91 6.78 15.54
CA SER A 51 -13.47 8.10 15.24
C SER A 51 -12.97 9.20 16.21
N VAL A 52 -11.69 9.17 16.56
CA VAL A 52 -11.08 10.05 17.59
C VAL A 52 -11.27 11.53 17.25
N TYR A 53 -11.32 11.88 15.95
CA TYR A 53 -11.49 13.25 15.49
C TYR A 53 -12.92 13.62 15.08
N GLY A 54 -13.89 12.70 15.20
CA GLY A 54 -15.29 12.97 14.88
C GLY A 54 -15.56 13.34 13.40
N THR A 55 -14.59 13.13 12.51
CA THR A 55 -14.69 13.40 11.07
C THR A 55 -14.81 12.13 10.24
N THR A 56 -14.96 12.28 8.92
CA THR A 56 -15.23 11.24 7.94
C THR A 56 -14.06 10.29 7.66
N VAL A 57 -13.87 9.37 8.61
CA VAL A 57 -13.74 7.91 8.46
C VAL A 57 -12.68 7.38 7.49
N SER A 58 -11.40 7.61 7.74
CA SER A 58 -10.33 7.01 6.94
C SER A 58 -10.24 7.51 5.49
N ALA A 59 -9.02 7.59 4.98
CA ALA A 59 -8.77 8.04 3.62
C ALA A 59 -7.55 7.33 3.04
N VAL A 60 -7.59 7.15 1.73
CA VAL A 60 -6.40 6.86 0.94
C VAL A 60 -5.87 8.20 0.43
N MET A 61 -4.61 8.49 0.73
CA MET A 61 -3.87 9.62 0.21
C MET A 61 -2.91 9.11 -0.86
N VAL A 62 -2.81 9.85 -1.97
CA VAL A 62 -1.90 9.53 -3.06
C VAL A 62 -0.86 10.64 -3.16
N ALA A 63 0.41 10.29 -2.95
CA ALA A 63 1.52 11.13 -3.36
C ALA A 63 1.83 10.82 -4.83
N PHE A 64 1.76 11.83 -5.70
CA PHE A 64 2.02 11.68 -7.13
C PHE A 64 2.64 12.98 -7.68
N GLY A 65 3.96 13.08 -7.55
CA GLY A 65 4.72 14.30 -7.81
C GLY A 65 4.57 15.34 -6.69
N ALA A 66 4.76 16.61 -7.02
CA ALA A 66 4.91 17.69 -6.04
C ALA A 66 3.61 18.40 -5.62
N ASP A 67 2.46 18.08 -6.22
CA ASP A 67 1.18 18.73 -5.91
C ASP A 67 0.31 17.82 -5.02
N PRO A 68 0.30 18.03 -3.68
CA PRO A 68 -0.50 17.23 -2.76
C PRO A 68 -1.99 17.62 -2.77
N ASP A 69 -2.38 18.73 -3.41
CA ASP A 69 -3.75 19.29 -3.36
C ASP A 69 -4.56 19.02 -4.63
N ILE A 70 -4.10 18.07 -5.45
CA ILE A 70 -4.71 17.74 -6.73
C ILE A 70 -6.11 17.11 -6.56
N SER A 71 -7.07 17.59 -7.35
CA SER A 71 -8.41 17.03 -7.45
C SER A 71 -8.66 16.50 -8.85
N ALA A 72 -8.74 15.17 -9.01
CA ALA A 72 -8.87 14.49 -10.29
C ALA A 72 -9.32 13.03 -10.08
N VAL A 73 -9.67 12.35 -11.18
CA VAL A 73 -9.86 10.89 -11.14
C VAL A 73 -8.49 10.22 -11.18
N THR A 74 -8.23 9.39 -10.18
CA THR A 74 -7.04 8.55 -10.10
C THR A 74 -7.43 7.12 -10.47
N THR A 75 -6.63 6.48 -11.32
CA THR A 75 -6.82 5.08 -11.68
C THR A 75 -5.81 4.22 -10.95
N PHE A 76 -6.29 3.18 -10.27
CA PHE A 76 -5.47 2.11 -9.70
C PHE A 76 -5.59 0.87 -10.58
N ARG A 77 -4.45 0.29 -10.96
CA ARG A 77 -4.39 -0.99 -11.67
C ARG A 77 -3.58 -1.98 -10.85
N PHE A 78 -4.23 -3.07 -10.48
CA PHE A 78 -3.62 -4.17 -9.74
C PHE A 78 -3.08 -5.25 -10.70
N PRO A 79 -2.13 -6.09 -10.27
CA PRO A 79 -1.55 -7.17 -11.07
C PRO A 79 -2.56 -8.16 -11.66
N ASP A 80 -3.72 -8.34 -11.02
CA ASP A 80 -4.82 -9.18 -11.48
C ASP A 80 -5.69 -8.53 -12.58
N LEU A 81 -5.25 -7.38 -13.11
CA LEU A 81 -5.92 -6.57 -14.12
C LEU A 81 -7.20 -5.88 -13.61
N ILE A 82 -7.49 -5.92 -12.31
CA ILE A 82 -8.53 -5.08 -11.73
C ILE A 82 -8.12 -3.61 -11.87
N ARG A 83 -9.05 -2.82 -12.40
CA ARG A 83 -8.94 -1.38 -12.55
C ARG A 83 -10.00 -0.72 -11.68
N ILE A 84 -9.58 0.26 -10.89
CA ILE A 84 -10.46 1.08 -10.04
C ILE A 84 -10.20 2.54 -10.38
N ASP A 85 -11.24 3.24 -10.82
CA ASP A 85 -11.20 4.69 -11.02
C ASP A 85 -11.84 5.35 -9.80
N ALA A 86 -11.07 6.12 -9.04
CA ALA A 86 -11.51 6.79 -7.82
C ALA A 86 -11.42 8.30 -7.96
N ALA A 87 -12.49 9.00 -7.56
CA ALA A 87 -12.47 10.45 -7.46
C ALA A 87 -11.60 10.86 -6.26
N MET A 88 -10.52 11.58 -6.54
CA MET A 88 -9.63 12.14 -5.55
C MET A 88 -9.91 13.63 -5.43
N ILE A 89 -10.09 14.10 -4.20
CA ILE A 89 -10.35 15.50 -3.87
C ILE A 89 -9.25 15.94 -2.91
N HIS A 90 -8.50 16.98 -3.27
CA HIS A 90 -7.38 17.50 -2.47
C HIS A 90 -6.37 16.39 -2.07
N GLY A 91 -5.98 15.55 -3.03
CA GLY A 91 -5.05 14.43 -2.82
C GLY A 91 -5.63 13.25 -2.03
N ARG A 92 -6.94 13.25 -1.75
CA ARG A 92 -7.60 12.29 -0.84
C ARG A 92 -8.76 11.58 -1.51
N ILE A 93 -8.83 10.28 -1.31
CA ILE A 93 -10.01 9.45 -1.58
C ILE A 93 -10.60 9.11 -0.21
N SER A 94 -11.64 9.82 0.19
CA SER A 94 -12.25 9.61 1.51
C SER A 94 -13.24 8.44 1.48
N LYS A 95 -13.31 7.66 2.56
CA LYS A 95 -14.35 6.62 2.69
C LYS A 95 -15.73 7.21 2.60
N ALA A 96 -16.02 8.31 3.30
CA ALA A 96 -17.38 8.84 3.39
C ALA A 96 -17.97 9.26 2.04
N GLU A 97 -17.13 9.68 1.10
CA GLU A 97 -17.57 10.04 -0.25
C GLU A 97 -17.63 8.81 -1.18
N ASN A 98 -17.05 7.68 -0.79
CA ASN A 98 -16.84 6.50 -1.64
C ASN A 98 -17.29 5.16 -1.03
N GLN A 99 -17.99 5.18 0.12
CA GLN A 99 -18.31 4.00 0.95
C GLN A 99 -19.24 3.00 0.26
N ASP A 100 -20.09 3.45 -0.67
CA ASP A 100 -20.97 2.57 -1.43
C ASP A 100 -20.43 2.31 -2.86
N GLY A 101 -19.16 2.61 -3.09
CA GLY A 101 -18.55 2.62 -4.42
C GLY A 101 -17.17 1.97 -4.44
N VAL A 102 -16.15 2.83 -4.56
CA VAL A 102 -14.78 2.38 -4.85
C VAL A 102 -13.97 2.06 -3.60
N TRP A 103 -14.46 2.39 -2.41
CA TRP A 103 -13.69 2.25 -1.16
C TRP A 103 -13.30 0.81 -0.83
N GLU A 104 -14.27 -0.10 -0.70
CA GLU A 104 -14.02 -1.49 -0.35
C GLU A 104 -13.21 -2.21 -1.43
N PRO A 105 -13.51 -2.07 -2.74
CA PRO A 105 -12.65 -2.61 -3.78
C PRO A 105 -11.22 -2.07 -3.74
N LEU A 106 -11.03 -0.77 -3.48
CA LEU A 106 -9.70 -0.16 -3.39
C LEU A 106 -8.90 -0.72 -2.22
N LEU A 107 -9.49 -0.79 -1.03
CA LEU A 107 -8.83 -1.40 0.13
C LEU A 107 -8.54 -2.88 -0.08
N ALA A 108 -9.44 -3.62 -0.70
CA ALA A 108 -9.23 -5.03 -1.02
C ALA A 108 -8.03 -5.20 -1.97
N GLY A 109 -7.94 -4.37 -3.01
CA GLY A 109 -6.82 -4.38 -3.95
C GLY A 109 -5.49 -4.07 -3.28
N LEU A 110 -5.44 -2.99 -2.48
CA LEU A 110 -4.22 -2.57 -1.74
C LEU A 110 -3.76 -3.62 -0.72
N ARG A 111 -4.70 -4.40 -0.15
CA ARG A 111 -4.40 -5.47 0.79
C ARG A 111 -3.92 -6.74 0.09
N ALA A 112 -4.46 -7.06 -1.08
CA ALA A 112 -4.24 -8.36 -1.73
C ALA A 112 -2.97 -8.42 -2.59
N HIS A 113 -2.40 -7.28 -2.96
CA HIS A 113 -1.34 -7.20 -3.95
C HIS A 113 -0.06 -6.57 -3.40
N SER A 114 1.07 -6.98 -3.96
CA SER A 114 2.39 -6.46 -3.59
C SER A 114 2.84 -5.24 -4.38
N ALA A 115 2.03 -4.81 -5.35
CA ALA A 115 2.25 -3.61 -6.13
C ALA A 115 0.92 -3.07 -6.66
N VAL A 116 0.91 -1.79 -6.96
CA VAL A 116 -0.19 -1.11 -7.68
C VAL A 116 0.39 -0.11 -8.65
N GLU A 117 -0.16 -0.03 -9.85
CA GLU A 117 0.10 1.06 -10.77
C GLU A 117 -0.96 2.14 -10.59
N ILE A 118 -0.50 3.37 -10.41
CA ILE A 118 -1.34 4.54 -10.22
C ILE A 118 -1.21 5.40 -11.47
N SER A 119 -2.34 5.78 -12.06
CA SER A 119 -2.39 6.74 -13.14
C SER A 119 -3.16 8.00 -12.75
N LEU A 120 -2.57 9.14 -13.08
CA LEU A 120 -3.11 10.46 -12.81
C LEU A 120 -2.72 11.39 -13.95
N ASN A 121 -3.70 12.10 -14.54
CA ASN A 121 -3.49 13.04 -15.65
C ASN A 121 -2.67 12.47 -16.84
N GLY A 122 -2.80 11.17 -17.11
CA GLY A 122 -2.09 10.49 -18.20
C GLY A 122 -0.65 10.07 -17.88
N GLU A 123 -0.14 10.39 -16.69
CA GLU A 123 1.10 9.81 -16.17
C GLU A 123 0.78 8.51 -15.43
N MET A 124 1.75 7.58 -15.40
CA MET A 124 1.64 6.30 -14.72
C MET A 124 2.89 6.03 -13.91
N ARG A 125 2.71 5.62 -12.65
CA ARG A 125 3.80 5.24 -11.74
C ARG A 125 3.43 3.99 -10.97
N THR A 126 4.41 3.15 -10.67
CA THR A 126 4.22 1.93 -9.89
C THR A 126 4.65 2.15 -8.45
N VAL A 127 3.80 1.75 -7.50
CA VAL A 127 4.11 1.73 -6.07
C VAL A 127 4.26 0.28 -5.63
N ALA A 128 5.38 -0.02 -4.96
CA ALA A 128 5.57 -1.29 -4.29
C ALA A 128 4.83 -1.28 -2.94
N LEU A 129 3.94 -2.25 -2.74
CA LEU A 129 3.16 -2.42 -1.51
C LEU A 129 3.74 -3.52 -0.60
N GLY A 130 4.63 -4.38 -1.13
CA GLY A 130 5.29 -5.42 -0.35
C GLY A 130 4.33 -6.56 0.02
N ASP A 131 4.55 -7.21 1.16
CA ASP A 131 3.64 -8.28 1.60
C ASP A 131 2.26 -7.72 2.02
N PRO A 132 1.15 -8.44 1.74
CA PRO A 132 -0.19 -8.11 2.21
C PRO A 132 -0.27 -7.72 3.69
N LEU A 133 -0.86 -6.56 4.00
CA LEU A 133 -1.03 -6.06 5.36
C LEU A 133 -2.51 -5.90 5.73
N PRO A 134 -2.95 -6.38 6.91
CA PRO A 134 -4.32 -6.16 7.38
C PRO A 134 -4.49 -4.74 7.95
N PHE A 135 -5.03 -3.82 7.16
CA PHE A 135 -5.38 -2.45 7.62
C PHE A 135 -6.60 -2.41 8.55
N THR A 136 -6.64 -1.43 9.46
CA THR A 136 -7.74 -1.22 10.43
C THR A 136 -8.96 -0.46 9.88
N CYS A 137 -8.87 0.13 8.69
CA CYS A 137 -9.91 0.97 8.05
C CYS A 137 -11.01 0.19 7.29
N LEU A 138 -11.45 -0.94 7.83
CA LEU A 138 -12.55 -1.75 7.27
C LEU A 138 -13.84 -0.95 7.13
#